data_AF-A0A951SV56-F1
#
_entry.id   AF-A0A951SV56-F1
#
_cell.length_a   1.000
_cell.length_b   1.000
_cell.length_c   1.000
_cell.angle_alpha   90.00
_cell.angle_beta   90.00
_cell.angle_gamma   90.00
#
_symmetry.space_group_name_H-M   'P 1'
#
loop_
_entity.id
_entity.type
_entity.pdbx_description
1 polymer ?
#
loop_
_entity_poly.entity_id
_entity_poly.type
_entity_poly.pdbx_seq_one_letter_code
_entity_poly.pdbx_strand_id
1 'polypeptide(L)'
;MQRWSDLPEKIKKEIERKYRSGKSPVILGPEYGLKPKQISDQAYRKSWIQTKSSKKTKSAKKSTKKVKKVEKKTTKRSVKKRSK
;
A
#
# COMPACT_ATOMS: atom_id res chain seq x y z
N MET A 1 1.43 21.64 -26.01
CA MET A 1 1.00 20.48 -25.19
C MET A 1 0.37 20.99 -23.91
N GLN A 2 -0.86 20.56 -23.64
CA GLN A 2 -1.65 20.97 -22.46
C GLN A 2 -0.90 20.64 -21.16
N ARG A 3 -1.03 21.48 -20.12
CA ARG A 3 -0.61 21.09 -18.75
C ARG A 3 -1.82 20.61 -17.95
N TRP A 4 -1.53 19.75 -16.98
CA TRP A 4 -2.55 19.22 -16.07
C TRP A 4 -3.26 20.34 -15.30
N SER A 5 -2.53 21.39 -14.90
CA SER A 5 -3.08 22.52 -14.16
C SER A 5 -4.19 23.25 -14.95
N ASP A 6 -3.99 23.47 -16.25
CA ASP A 6 -4.91 24.21 -17.13
C ASP A 6 -6.18 23.42 -17.52
N LEU A 7 -6.26 22.13 -17.17
CA LEU A 7 -7.46 21.36 -17.49
C LEU A 7 -8.65 21.72 -16.57
N PRO A 8 -9.88 21.84 -17.11
CA PRO A 8 -11.09 21.95 -16.31
C PRO A 8 -11.22 20.81 -15.28
N GLU A 9 -11.78 21.11 -14.11
CA GLU A 9 -11.99 20.08 -13.08
C GLU A 9 -12.86 18.91 -13.55
N LYS A 10 -13.83 19.17 -14.43
CA LYS A 10 -14.66 18.14 -15.05
C LYS A 10 -13.80 17.09 -15.77
N ILE A 11 -12.83 17.54 -16.57
CA ILE A 11 -11.89 16.67 -17.30
C ILE A 11 -10.94 15.97 -16.33
N LYS A 12 -10.39 16.68 -15.34
CA LYS A 12 -9.54 16.07 -14.28
C LYS A 12 -10.26 14.92 -13.55
N LYS A 13 -11.54 15.11 -13.18
CA LYS A 13 -12.39 14.10 -12.55
C LYS A 13 -12.72 12.95 -13.51
N GLU A 14 -12.94 13.21 -14.80
CA GLU A 14 -13.19 12.16 -15.77
C GLU A 14 -11.95 11.29 -16.05
N ILE A 15 -10.75 11.90 -16.13
CA ILE A 15 -9.48 11.18 -16.22
C ILE A 15 -9.28 10.30 -14.98
N GLU A 16 -9.50 10.84 -13.78
CA GLU A 16 -9.44 10.07 -12.53
C GLU A 16 -10.42 8.87 -12.54
N ARG A 17 -11.67 9.07 -13.00
CA ARG A 17 -12.66 8.00 -13.15
C ARG A 17 -12.18 6.93 -14.15
N LYS A 18 -11.80 7.33 -15.36
CA LYS A 18 -11.31 6.42 -16.41
C LYS A 18 -10.07 5.65 -15.97
N TYR A 19 -9.15 6.30 -15.26
CA TYR A 19 -7.96 5.66 -14.69
C TYR A 19 -8.31 4.64 -13.59
N ARG A 20 -9.23 4.98 -12.67
CA ARG A 20 -9.77 4.02 -11.69
C ARG A 20 -10.48 2.82 -12.32
N SER A 21 -11.12 3.00 -13.49
CA SER A 21 -11.67 1.91 -14.30
C SER A 21 -10.59 1.04 -14.98
N GLY A 22 -9.31 1.26 -14.74
CA GLY A 22 -8.20 0.48 -15.29
C GLY A 22 -7.65 0.98 -16.63
N LYS A 23 -8.09 2.13 -17.15
CA LYS A 23 -7.52 2.68 -18.40
C LYS A 23 -6.09 3.18 -18.17
N SER A 24 -5.17 2.74 -19.04
CA SER A 24 -3.75 3.10 -18.98
C SER A 24 -3.51 4.60 -19.26
N PRO A 25 -2.53 5.25 -18.58
CA PRO A 25 -2.10 6.62 -18.90
C PRO A 25 -1.67 6.81 -20.35
N VAL A 26 -1.20 5.74 -21.00
CA VAL A 26 -0.75 5.76 -22.41
C VAL A 26 -1.93 5.96 -23.36
N ILE A 27 -3.12 5.49 -22.99
CA ILE A 27 -4.36 5.66 -23.75
C ILE A 27 -5.01 7.01 -23.41
N LEU A 28 -5.08 7.34 -22.11
CA LEU A 28 -5.68 8.59 -21.63
C LEU A 28 -4.87 9.84 -22.02
N GLY A 29 -3.55 9.73 -22.18
CA GLY A 29 -2.68 10.83 -22.58
C GLY A 29 -3.16 11.50 -23.88
N PRO A 30 -3.10 10.81 -25.03
CA PRO A 30 -3.55 11.37 -26.31
C PRO A 30 -5.05 11.72 -26.32
N GLU A 31 -5.92 10.95 -25.64
CA GLU A 31 -7.37 11.21 -25.54
C GLU A 31 -7.68 12.62 -24.97
N TYR A 32 -6.79 13.16 -24.13
CA TYR A 32 -6.95 14.48 -23.49
C TYR A 32 -5.80 15.48 -23.77
N GLY A 33 -4.98 15.24 -24.80
CA GLY A 33 -3.85 16.12 -25.16
C GLY A 33 -2.75 16.23 -24.09
N LEU A 34 -2.68 15.25 -23.18
CA LEU A 34 -1.74 15.17 -22.06
C LEU A 34 -0.59 14.19 -22.33
N LYS A 35 0.54 14.36 -21.64
CA LYS A 35 1.55 13.31 -21.57
C LYS A 35 1.07 12.19 -20.61
N PRO A 36 1.25 10.91 -20.96
CA PRO A 36 0.99 9.78 -20.04
C PRO A 36 1.66 9.96 -18.67
N LYS A 37 2.89 10.49 -18.65
CA LYS A 37 3.62 10.80 -17.41
C LYS A 37 2.90 11.80 -16.50
N GLN A 38 2.14 12.76 -17.04
CA GLN A 38 1.39 13.71 -16.21
C GLN A 38 0.22 13.02 -15.50
N ILE A 39 -0.45 12.10 -16.20
CA ILE A 39 -1.57 11.34 -15.64
C ILE A 39 -1.06 10.36 -14.57
N SER A 40 0.04 9.65 -14.82
CA SER A 40 0.63 8.74 -13.82
C SER A 40 1.23 9.46 -12.59
N ASP A 41 1.86 10.62 -12.80
CA ASP A 41 2.39 11.47 -11.71
C ASP A 41 1.25 11.98 -10.81
N GLN A 42 0.12 12.37 -11.39
CA GLN A 42 -1.08 12.77 -10.63
C GLN A 42 -1.75 11.57 -9.95
N ALA A 43 -1.82 10.41 -10.60
CA ALA A 43 -2.31 9.17 -10.01
C ALA A 43 -1.50 8.76 -8.76
N TYR A 44 -0.18 8.93 -8.83
CA TYR A 44 0.73 8.68 -7.72
C TYR A 44 0.51 9.70 -6.58
N ARG A 45 0.57 11.01 -6.87
CA ARG A 45 0.37 12.08 -5.86
C ARG A 45 -0.99 12.00 -5.16
N LYS A 46 -2.07 11.76 -5.93
CA LYS A 46 -3.44 11.70 -5.41
C LYS A 46 -3.84 10.30 -4.92
N SER A 47 -2.95 9.31 -5.00
CA SER A 47 -3.24 7.93 -4.62
C SER A 47 -4.55 7.40 -5.24
N TRP A 48 -4.77 7.62 -6.54
CA TRP A 48 -6.04 7.24 -7.20
C TRP A 48 -6.37 5.75 -7.06
N ILE A 49 -5.34 4.90 -7.00
CA ILE A 49 -5.43 3.44 -6.82
C ILE A 49 -5.69 3.04 -5.35
N GLN A 50 -5.53 3.94 -4.37
CA GLN A 50 -5.85 3.67 -2.95
C GLN A 50 -7.37 3.68 -2.65
N THR A 51 -8.19 3.06 -3.50
CA THR A 51 -9.33 2.33 -2.96
C THR A 51 -8.77 1.16 -2.14
N LYS A 52 -8.54 1.41 -0.85
CA LYS A 52 -8.13 0.38 0.11
C LYS A 52 -9.09 -0.81 -0.06
N SER A 53 -8.57 -1.95 -0.52
CA SER A 53 -9.31 -3.20 -0.38
C SER A 53 -9.68 -3.33 1.10
N SER A 54 -10.96 -3.63 1.33
CA SER A 54 -11.55 -3.67 2.66
C SER A 54 -10.72 -4.55 3.58
N LYS A 55 -10.51 -4.08 4.83
CA LYS A 55 -9.85 -4.75 5.96
C LYS A 55 -9.61 -6.25 5.74
N LYS A 56 -8.43 -6.66 5.24
CA LYS A 56 -7.91 -7.98 5.60
C LYS A 56 -7.47 -7.86 7.05
N THR A 57 -8.32 -8.34 7.95
CA THR A 57 -8.08 -8.34 9.39
C THR A 57 -6.74 -9.00 9.67
N LYS A 58 -5.77 -8.23 10.21
CA LYS A 58 -4.64 -8.85 10.89
C LYS A 58 -5.24 -9.63 12.06
N SER A 59 -5.22 -10.94 11.99
CA SER A 59 -5.53 -11.80 13.13
C SER A 59 -4.52 -11.48 14.23
N ALA A 60 -4.96 -10.70 15.21
CA ALA A 60 -4.12 -10.27 16.31
C ALA A 60 -3.84 -11.46 17.21
N LYS A 61 -2.78 -12.22 16.93
CA LYS A 61 -2.25 -13.24 17.83
C LYS A 61 -1.57 -12.57 19.02
N LYS A 62 -2.37 -11.88 19.83
CA LYS A 62 -1.97 -11.12 21.02
C LYS A 62 -1.94 -12.04 22.26
N SER A 63 -1.06 -13.02 22.23
CA SER A 63 -0.79 -13.91 23.37
C SER A 63 0.08 -13.20 24.41
N THR A 64 -0.48 -12.24 25.14
CA THR A 64 0.18 -11.58 26.28
C THR A 64 -0.80 -11.35 27.43
N LYS A 65 -1.21 -12.42 28.13
CA LYS A 65 -1.78 -12.30 29.48
C LYS A 65 -0.62 -12.26 30.47
N LYS A 66 -0.29 -11.08 31.00
CA LYS A 66 0.69 -10.94 32.09
C LYS A 66 0.17 -11.71 33.32
N VAL A 67 0.98 -12.61 33.87
CA VAL A 67 0.92 -13.01 35.29
C VAL A 67 2.32 -12.96 35.89
N LYS A 68 2.37 -12.69 37.19
CA LYS A 68 3.49 -12.12 37.95
C LYS A 68 4.29 -13.24 38.63
N LYS A 69 5.62 -13.20 38.48
CA LYS A 69 6.66 -13.59 39.47
C LYS A 69 6.37 -14.76 40.44
N VAL A 70 6.93 -15.94 40.14
CA VAL A 70 7.32 -17.03 41.08
C VAL A 70 8.59 -17.66 40.44
N GLU A 71 9.82 -17.34 40.84
CA GLU A 71 10.58 -17.80 42.03
C GLU A 71 11.34 -19.14 41.81
N LYS A 72 12.67 -19.12 42.05
CA LYS A 72 13.61 -20.28 42.11
C LYS A 72 13.75 -21.06 40.78
N LYS A 73 14.85 -21.76 40.46
CA LYS A 73 16.16 -22.00 41.11
C LYS A 73 17.18 -22.37 40.00
N THR A 74 18.47 -22.15 40.24
CA THR A 74 19.66 -22.95 39.77
C THR A 74 19.54 -23.84 38.51
N THR A 75 20.49 -23.90 37.58
CA THR A 75 21.89 -24.35 37.83
C THR A 75 22.82 -24.11 36.62
N LYS A 76 24.14 -24.03 36.88
CA LYS A 76 25.24 -24.10 35.88
C LYS A 76 25.27 -25.42 35.08
N ARG A 77 26.15 -25.45 34.06
CA ARG A 77 26.67 -26.58 33.22
C ARG A 77 25.95 -26.74 31.88
N SER A 78 26.56 -26.66 30.69
CA SER A 78 27.85 -27.17 30.13
C SER A 78 27.81 -28.63 29.67
N VAL A 79 28.31 -28.89 28.44
CA VAL A 79 28.89 -30.16 27.93
C VAL A 79 27.94 -31.26 27.36
N LYS A 80 27.84 -31.29 26.01
CA LYS A 80 28.26 -32.40 25.08
C LYS A 80 27.42 -33.69 24.86
N LYS A 81 27.38 -34.12 23.57
CA LYS A 81 27.00 -35.46 22.99
C LYS A 81 25.50 -35.85 23.06
N ARG A 82 24.99 -36.83 22.28
CA ARG A 82 25.61 -37.73 21.24
C ARG A 82 25.35 -37.23 19.79
N SER A 83 24.61 -38.00 18.99
CA SER A 83 24.32 -37.89 17.54
C SER A 83 23.22 -38.91 17.19
N LYS A 84 22.82 -39.01 15.91
CA LYS A 84 22.35 -40.26 15.28
C LYS A 84 23.41 -40.65 14.26
#